data_AF-A0A974H4Z5-F1
#
_entry.id   AF-A0A974H4Z5-F1
#
_cell.length_a   1.000
_cell.length_b   1.000
_cell.length_c   1.000
_cell.angle_alpha   90.00
_cell.angle_beta   90.00
_cell.angle_gamma   90.00
#
_symmetry.space_group_name_H-M   'P 1'
#
loop_
_entity.id
_entity.type
_entity.pdbx_description
1 polymer ?
#
loop_
_entity_poly.entity_id
_entity_poly.type
_entity_poly.pdbx_seq_one_letter_code
_entity_poly.pdbx_strand_id
1 'polypeptide(L)' 'MSVAVQKLLLKPSQLTFCKVLVLKRSSSIHSKPPKGKVGPLETIIGFSVFATGLLTPAAWILKHLPEQRKN' A
#
# COMPACT_ATOMS: atom_id res chain seq x y z
N MET A 1 33.43 -21.41 -31.80
CA MET A 1 32.43 -22.14 -30.99
C MET A 1 31.53 -21.11 -30.33
N SER A 2 30.23 -21.23 -30.59
CA SER A 2 29.28 -20.12 -30.74
C SER A 2 28.67 -19.65 -29.41
N VAL A 3 28.71 -18.34 -29.17
CA VAL A 3 27.94 -17.60 -28.14
C VAL A 3 26.42 -17.85 -28.21
N ALA A 4 25.93 -18.49 -29.29
CA ALA A 4 24.54 -18.90 -29.46
C ALA A 4 24.07 -19.97 -28.45
N VAL A 5 24.97 -20.78 -27.88
CA VAL A 5 24.59 -21.82 -26.92
C VAL A 5 24.20 -21.21 -25.56
N GLN A 6 24.78 -20.06 -25.20
CA GLN A 6 24.53 -19.43 -23.90
C GLN A 6 23.18 -18.70 -23.85
N LYS A 7 22.61 -18.32 -25.01
CA LYS A 7 21.23 -17.80 -25.11
C LYS A 7 20.15 -18.90 -25.06
N LEU A 8 20.55 -20.17 -25.01
CA LEU A 8 19.65 -21.32 -25.01
C LEU A 8 19.34 -21.85 -23.59
N LEU A 9 19.67 -21.09 -22.54
CA LEU A 9 19.39 -21.45 -21.14
C LEU A 9 18.67 -20.33 -20.38
N LEU A 10 17.87 -19.52 -21.08
CA LEU A 10 16.71 -18.89 -20.45
C LEU A 10 15.48 -19.69 -20.87
N LYS A 11 15.04 -20.59 -19.99
CA LYS A 11 13.84 -21.40 -20.20
C LYS A 11 12.65 -20.48 -20.53
N PRO A 12 11.99 -20.62 -21.70
CA PRO A 12 10.82 -19.82 -22.06
C PRO A 12 9.62 -20.05 -21.11
N SER A 13 9.67 -21.10 -20.27
CA SER A 13 8.61 -21.43 -19.30
C SER A 13 8.46 -20.39 -18.18
N GLN A 14 9.55 -19.77 -17.72
CA GLN A 14 9.51 -18.79 -16.62
C GLN A 14 9.00 -17.42 -17.10
N LEU A 15 9.39 -16.99 -18.30
CA LEU A 15 9.00 -15.69 -18.84
C LEU A 15 7.51 -15.67 -19.24
N THR A 16 6.98 -16.80 -19.71
CA THR A 16 5.57 -16.95 -20.06
C THR A 16 4.69 -16.95 -18.81
N PHE A 17 5.10 -17.64 -17.75
CA PHE A 17 4.35 -17.71 -16.50
C PHE A 17 4.23 -16.34 -15.81
N CYS A 18 5.33 -15.59 -15.69
CA CYS A 18 5.29 -14.24 -15.11
C CYS A 18 4.41 -13.27 -15.91
N LYS A 19 4.44 -13.34 -17.25
CA LYS A 19 3.53 -12.55 -18.10
C LYS A 19 2.07 -12.93 -17.89
N VAL A 20 1.75 -14.22 -17.82
CA VAL A 20 0.39 -14.71 -17.57
C VAL A 20 -0.10 -14.31 -16.17
N LEU A 21 0.74 -14.39 -15.14
CA LEU A 21 0.39 -13.95 -13.79
C LEU A 21 0.17 -12.43 -13.71
N VAL A 22 1.03 -11.62 -14.34
CA VAL A 22 0.86 -10.16 -14.40
C VAL A 22 -0.39 -9.78 -15.19
N LEU A 23 -0.67 -10.43 -16.33
CA LEU A 23 -1.90 -10.20 -17.10
C LEU A 23 -3.15 -10.64 -16.32
N LYS A 24 -3.10 -11.78 -15.64
CA LYS A 24 -4.21 -12.28 -14.82
C LYS A 24 -4.48 -11.41 -13.59
N ARG A 25 -3.46 -10.70 -13.08
CA ARG A 25 -3.59 -9.69 -12.02
C ARG A 25 -4.08 -8.33 -12.55
N SER A 26 -3.95 -8.08 -13.85
CA SER A 26 -4.49 -6.88 -14.51
C SER A 26 -6.00 -6.98 -14.77
N SER A 27 -6.74 -7.59 -13.82
CA SER A 27 -8.18 -7.42 -13.75
C SER A 27 -8.42 -5.95 -13.38
N SER A 28 -8.68 -5.12 -14.38
CA SER A 28 -9.15 -3.77 -14.15
C SER A 28 -10.51 -3.87 -13.47
N ILE A 29 -10.52 -3.72 -12.13
CA ILE A 29 -11.75 -3.66 -11.36
C ILE A 29 -12.37 -2.30 -11.66
N HIS A 30 -13.28 -2.28 -12.64
CA HIS A 30 -14.02 -1.09 -12.99
C HIS A 30 -15.11 -0.85 -11.94
N SER A 31 -14.87 0.13 -11.07
CA SER A 31 -15.87 0.63 -10.14
C SER A 31 -16.71 1.73 -10.81
N LYS A 32 -17.95 1.87 -10.36
CA LYS A 32 -18.80 2.99 -10.76
C LYS A 32 -18.12 4.31 -10.35
N PRO A 33 -18.29 5.41 -11.10
CA PRO A 33 -17.74 6.70 -10.72
C PRO A 33 -18.22 7.09 -9.31
N PRO A 34 -17.37 7.78 -8.52
CA PRO A 34 -17.72 8.18 -7.17
C PRO A 34 -18.95 9.08 -7.18
N LYS A 35 -19.97 8.71 -6.40
CA LYS A 35 -21.23 9.47 -6.31
C LYS A 35 -21.03 10.86 -5.70
N GLY A 36 -20.03 11.00 -4.82
CA GLY A 36 -19.48 12.26 -4.35
C GLY A 36 -17.96 12.21 -4.46
N LYS A 37 -17.36 13.20 -5.13
CA LYS A 37 -15.90 13.28 -5.26
C LYS A 37 -15.35 13.83 -3.96
N VAL A 38 -14.49 13.06 -3.29
CA VAL A 38 -13.73 13.58 -2.15
C VAL A 38 -12.71 14.57 -2.69
N GLY A 39 -12.87 15.84 -2.34
CA GLY A 39 -11.93 16.89 -2.73
C GLY A 39 -10.57 16.76 -2.02
N PRO A 40 -9.53 17.43 -2.53
CA PRO A 40 -8.24 17.51 -1.82
C PRO A 40 -8.42 18.07 -0.39
N LEU A 41 -9.29 19.07 -0.24
CA LEU A 41 -9.58 19.69 1.05
C LEU A 41 -10.26 18.72 2.03
N GLU A 42 -11.30 18.01 1.58
CA GLU A 42 -11.99 17.02 2.41
C GLU A 42 -11.06 15.87 2.83
N THR A 43 -10.15 15.46 1.94
CA THR A 43 -9.14 14.43 2.26
C THR A 43 -8.18 14.92 3.35
N ILE A 44 -7.68 16.15 3.25
CA ILE A 44 -6.75 16.72 4.25
C ILE A 44 -7.45 16.84 5.60
N ILE A 45 -8.69 17.34 5.62
CA ILE A 45 -9.46 17.49 6.85
C ILE A 45 -9.74 16.12 7.47
N GLY A 46 -10.26 15.17 6.69
CA GLY A 46 -10.57 13.82 7.17
C GLY A 46 -9.33 13.10 7.69
N PHE A 47 -8.20 13.21 6.98
CA PHE A 47 -6.93 12.64 7.40
C PHE A 47 -6.39 13.28 8.68
N SER A 48 -6.46 14.62 8.78
CA SER A 48 -6.00 15.33 9.98
C SER A 48 -6.85 14.97 11.19
N VAL A 49 -8.17 14.94 11.06
CA VAL A 49 -9.08 14.58 12.16
C VAL A 49 -8.86 13.14 12.59
N PHE A 50 -8.68 12.23 11.64
CA PHE A 50 -8.35 10.84 11.93
C PHE A 50 -7.01 10.71 12.69
N ALA A 51 -5.97 11.38 12.19
CA ALA A 51 -4.65 11.36 12.82
C ALA A 51 -4.71 11.93 14.25
N THR A 52 -5.29 13.10 14.44
CA THR A 52 -5.43 13.70 15.77
C THR A 52 -6.30 12.82 16.68
N GLY A 53 -7.39 12.24 16.18
CA GLY A 53 -8.24 11.34 16.95
C GLY A 53 -7.52 10.11 17.50
N LEU A 54 -6.50 9.61 16.80
CA LEU A 54 -5.65 8.51 17.27
C LEU A 54 -4.48 8.99 18.15
N LEU A 55 -3.84 10.10 17.77
CA LEU A 55 -2.66 10.61 18.46
C LEU A 55 -3.01 11.25 19.81
N THR A 56 -4.18 11.90 19.94
CA THR A 56 -4.61 12.52 21.19
C THR A 56 -4.73 11.54 22.36
N PRO A 57 -5.46 10.41 22.26
CA PRO A 57 -5.52 9.45 23.36
C PRO A 57 -4.15 8.80 23.62
N ALA A 58 -3.37 8.53 22.57
CA ALA A 58 -2.01 8.00 22.72
C ALA A 58 -1.08 8.98 23.45
N ALA A 59 -1.14 10.27 23.11
CA ALA A 59 -0.36 11.33 23.75
C ALA A 59 -0.75 11.53 25.21
N TRP A 60 -2.05 11.44 25.52
CA TRP A 60 -2.54 11.48 26.90
C TRP A 60 -1.98 10.33 27.74
N ILE A 61 -2.07 9.09 27.24
CA ILE A 61 -1.53 7.91 27.92
C ILE A 61 -0.02 8.05 28.15
N LEU A 62 0.74 8.49 27.14
CA LEU A 62 2.18 8.70 27.25
C LEU A 62 2.53 9.77 28.30
N LYS A 63 1.75 10.86 28.35
CA LYS A 63 1.95 11.96 29.31
C LYS A 63 1.72 11.53 30.77
N HIS A 64 0.86 10.55 31.03
CA HIS A 64 0.53 10.09 32.38
C HIS A 64 1.40 8.93 32.90
N LEU A 65 2.28 8.35 32.09
CA LEU A 65 3.27 7.34 32.51
C LEU A 65 4.23 7.76 33.65
N PRO A 66 4.82 8.98 33.68
CA PRO A 66 5.76 9.36 34.74
C PRO A 66 5.09 9.48 36.12
N GLU A 67 3.79 9.75 36.17
CA GLU A 67 3.00 9.81 37.41
C GLU A 67 2.83 8.40 38.02
N GLN A 68 2.67 7.38 37.17
CA GLN A 68 2.48 5.99 37.56
C GLN A 68 3.77 5.33 38.08
N ARG A 69 4.93 5.90 37.73
CA ARG A 69 6.27 5.40 38.13
C ARG A 69 6.76 5.98 39.46
N LYS A 70 6.07 6.97 40.00
CA LYS A 70 6.46 7.72 41.20
C LYS A 70 5.87 7.15 42.49
N ASN A 71 5.07 6.08 42.39
CA ASN A 71 4.64 5.21 43.49
C ASN A 71 5.33 3.85 43.37
#